data_AF-A0A178X6U2-F1
#
_entry.id   AF-A0A178X6U2-F1
#
_cell.length_a   1.000
_cell.length_b   1.000
_cell.length_c   1.000
_cell.angle_alpha   90.00
_cell.angle_beta   90.00
_cell.angle_gamma   90.00
#
_symmetry.space_group_name_H-M   'P 1'
#
loop_
_entity.id
_entity.type
_entity.pdbx_description
1 polymer ?
#
loop_
_entity_poly.entity_id
_entity_poly.type
_entity_poly.pdbx_seq_one_letter_code
_entity_poly.pdbx_strand_id
1 'polypeptide(L)'
;MVQDKMLFAWNDPEGSPPPADVVVPRIEGATRAGWTWYETHVDTNCREVVDNVVDMAHFFSVRFAFPTYFKNIFEGHVAACYGRPS
;
A
#
# COMPACT_ATOMS: atom_id res chain seq x y z
N MET A 1 9.39 -9.51 11.53
CA MET A 1 8.72 -10.59 10.77
C MET A 1 9.38 -10.71 9.39
N VAL A 2 9.59 -11.92 8.87
CA VAL A 2 10.08 -12.13 7.49
C VAL A 2 9.04 -12.93 6.71
N GLN A 3 8.65 -12.43 5.55
CA GLN A 3 7.59 -13.01 4.72
C GLN A 3 7.76 -12.58 3.27
N ASP A 4 7.49 -13.47 2.31
CA ASP A 4 7.43 -13.11 0.88
C ASP A 4 8.71 -12.41 0.36
N LYS A 5 9.88 -12.84 0.89
CA LYS A 5 11.22 -12.25 0.64
C LYS A 5 11.39 -10.80 1.15
N MET A 6 10.52 -10.35 2.04
CA MET A 6 10.55 -9.02 2.67
C MET A 6 10.76 -9.12 4.18
N LEU A 7 11.43 -8.12 4.74
CA LEU A 7 11.62 -7.92 6.18
C LEU A 7 10.67 -6.82 6.65
N PHE A 8 9.87 -7.10 7.68
CA PHE A 8 8.96 -6.16 8.33
C PHE A 8 9.33 -5.96 9.80
N ALA A 9 9.32 -4.71 10.25
CA ALA A 9 9.53 -4.31 11.64
C ALA A 9 8.24 -3.73 12.23
N TRP A 10 7.98 -4.02 13.50
CA TRP A 10 6.89 -3.41 14.26
C TRP A 10 7.40 -2.16 14.97
N ASN A 11 6.67 -1.06 14.87
CA ASN A 11 7.00 0.19 15.52
C ASN A 11 5.76 0.70 16.27
N ASP A 12 5.87 0.73 17.60
CA ASP A 12 4.87 1.28 18.51
C ASP A 12 5.60 2.10 19.58
N PRO A 13 5.40 3.43 19.64
CA PRO A 13 5.98 4.29 20.68
C PRO A 13 5.61 3.88 22.11
N GLU A 14 4.48 3.20 22.31
CA GLU A 14 4.04 2.69 23.61
C GLU A 14 4.73 1.37 23.99
N GLY A 15 5.43 0.73 23.04
CA GLY A 15 6.23 -0.47 23.26
C GLY A 15 5.41 -1.77 23.34
N SER A 16 4.14 -1.76 22.94
CA SER A 16 3.32 -2.96 22.92
C SER A 16 3.74 -3.91 21.80
N PRO A 17 3.56 -5.23 21.97
CA PRO A 17 3.75 -6.18 20.87
C PRO A 17 2.69 -5.98 19.76
N PRO A 18 2.94 -6.44 18.52
CA PRO A 18 1.96 -6.37 17.45
C PRO A 18 0.70 -7.17 17.79
N PRO A 19 -0.52 -6.60 17.62
CA PRO A 19 -1.77 -7.34 17.75
C PRO A 19 -1.87 -8.50 16.76
N ALA A 20 -2.54 -9.59 17.15
CA ALA A 20 -2.62 -10.81 16.34
C ALA A 20 -3.43 -10.62 15.03
N ASP A 21 -4.33 -9.65 15.00
CA ASP A 21 -5.20 -9.30 13.87
C ASP A 21 -4.61 -8.20 12.98
N VAL A 22 -3.51 -7.56 13.38
CA VAL A 22 -2.79 -6.55 12.59
C VAL A 22 -1.57 -7.21 11.96
N VAL A 23 -1.78 -7.83 10.80
CA VAL A 23 -0.76 -8.63 10.10
C VAL A 23 -0.64 -8.22 8.63
N VAL A 24 0.54 -8.43 8.05
CA VAL A 24 0.75 -8.25 6.61
C VAL A 24 0.22 -9.49 5.87
N PRO A 25 -0.70 -9.35 4.90
CA PRO A 25 -1.22 -10.49 4.14
C PRO A 25 -0.14 -11.21 3.32
N ARG A 26 -0.34 -12.51 3.06
CA ARG A 26 0.50 -13.27 2.11
C ARG A 26 0.25 -12.80 0.69
N ILE A 27 1.32 -12.63 -0.07
CA ILE A 27 1.24 -12.38 -1.51
C ILE A 27 1.45 -13.70 -2.24
N GLU A 28 0.40 -14.21 -2.87
CA GLU A 28 0.51 -15.40 -3.72
C GLU A 28 1.50 -15.14 -4.86
N GLY A 29 2.51 -15.99 -5.00
CA GLY A 29 3.51 -15.90 -6.06
C GLY A 29 4.71 -14.99 -5.78
N ALA A 30 4.79 -14.32 -4.62
CA ALA A 30 5.96 -13.49 -4.27
C ALA A 30 7.29 -14.29 -4.19
N THR A 31 7.21 -15.59 -3.91
CA THR A 31 8.40 -16.46 -3.86
C THR A 31 8.86 -16.93 -5.24
N ARG A 32 8.05 -16.76 -6.30
CA ARG A 32 8.44 -17.09 -7.67
C ARG A 32 9.59 -16.20 -8.15
N ALA A 33 10.28 -16.64 -9.20
CA ALA A 33 11.32 -15.84 -9.85
C ALA A 33 10.71 -14.70 -10.68
N GLY A 34 11.48 -13.64 -10.94
CA GLY A 34 11.07 -12.54 -11.83
C GLY A 34 10.66 -11.23 -11.15
N TRP A 35 10.68 -11.16 -9.81
CA TRP A 35 10.45 -9.91 -9.08
C TRP A 35 11.72 -9.06 -8.99
N THR A 36 11.59 -7.75 -9.17
CA THR A 36 12.65 -6.76 -8.98
C THR A 36 12.16 -5.71 -7.99
N TRP A 37 13.00 -5.37 -7.00
CA TRP A 37 12.70 -4.36 -5.99
C TRP A 37 13.39 -3.05 -6.35
N TYR A 38 12.72 -1.93 -6.06
CA TYR A 38 13.23 -0.58 -6.28
C TYR A 38 13.09 0.22 -4.99
N GLU A 39 14.02 1.15 -4.78
CA GLU A 39 14.05 2.05 -3.64
C GLU A 39 14.41 3.46 -4.12
N THR A 40 13.81 4.47 -3.51
CA THR A 40 14.17 5.88 -3.68
C THR A 40 13.93 6.63 -2.38
N HIS A 41 14.74 7.65 -2.13
CA HIS A 41 14.54 8.58 -1.01
C HIS A 41 13.67 9.76 -1.44
N VAL A 42 12.80 10.24 -0.55
CA VAL A 42 11.94 11.41 -0.77
C VAL A 42 11.92 12.26 0.50
N ASP A 43 12.33 13.53 0.38
CA ASP A 43 12.46 14.46 1.51
C ASP A 43 11.14 15.14 1.88
N THR A 44 10.10 14.36 2.19
CA THR A 44 8.83 14.86 2.73
C THR A 44 8.22 13.87 3.73
N ASN A 45 7.13 14.25 4.39
CA ASN A 45 6.41 13.35 5.28
C ASN A 45 5.72 12.23 4.48
N CYS A 46 5.71 11.00 5.02
CA CYS A 46 5.10 9.84 4.37
C CYS A 46 3.57 9.95 4.19
N ARG A 47 2.88 10.80 4.97
CA ARG A 47 1.43 11.02 4.85
C ARG A 47 1.02 11.47 3.44
N GLU A 48 1.89 12.24 2.78
CA GLU A 48 1.61 12.78 1.45
C GLU A 48 1.46 11.66 0.41
N VAL A 49 2.09 10.50 0.62
CA VAL A 49 1.93 9.32 -0.24
C VAL A 49 0.60 8.62 0.03
N VAL A 50 0.16 8.59 1.29
CA VAL A 50 -1.10 7.95 1.72
C VAL A 50 -2.31 8.65 1.12
N ASP A 51 -2.26 9.97 0.98
CA ASP A 51 -3.35 10.78 0.41
C ASP A 51 -3.76 10.35 -1.02
N ASN A 52 -2.84 9.72 -1.77
CA ASN A 52 -3.13 9.20 -3.10
C ASN A 52 -4.22 8.11 -3.12
N VAL A 53 -4.53 7.46 -1.99
CA VAL A 53 -5.54 6.38 -1.96
C VAL A 53 -6.92 6.89 -2.37
N VAL A 54 -7.25 8.16 -2.13
CA VAL A 54 -8.52 8.80 -2.48
C VAL A 54 -8.46 9.69 -3.71
N ASP A 55 -7.27 9.89 -4.29
CA ASP A 55 -7.10 10.85 -5.38
C ASP A 55 -7.41 10.23 -6.75
N MET A 56 -8.70 10.25 -7.10
CA MET A 56 -9.17 9.86 -8.43
C MET A 56 -8.61 10.78 -9.53
N ALA A 57 -8.49 12.09 -9.27
CA ALA A 57 -8.16 13.07 -10.30
C ALA A 57 -6.70 12.95 -10.77
N HIS A 58 -5.81 12.55 -9.87
CA HIS A 58 -4.41 12.24 -10.19
C HIS A 58 -4.27 11.14 -11.28
N PHE A 59 -5.21 10.20 -11.41
CA PHE A 59 -5.17 9.22 -12.51
C PHE A 59 -5.29 9.87 -13.90
N PHE A 60 -6.00 10.98 -14.00
CA PHE A 60 -6.09 11.72 -15.27
C PHE A 60 -4.80 12.47 -15.58
N SER A 61 -4.27 13.23 -14.62
CA SER A 61 -3.18 14.18 -14.85
C SER A 61 -1.79 13.55 -14.93
N VAL A 62 -1.56 12.40 -14.28
CA VAL A 62 -0.23 11.76 -14.23
C VAL A 62 -0.22 10.37 -14.88
N ARG A 63 -1.34 9.65 -14.88
CA ARG A 63 -1.41 8.27 -15.41
C ARG A 63 -2.09 8.15 -16.77
N PHE A 64 -2.65 9.24 -17.32
CA PHE A 64 -3.39 9.27 -18.60
C PHE A 64 -4.46 8.16 -18.73
N ALA A 65 -5.05 7.74 -17.60
CA ALA A 65 -6.08 6.71 -17.55
C ALA A 65 -7.40 7.34 -17.09
N PHE A 66 -8.51 7.01 -17.75
CA PHE A 66 -9.84 7.47 -17.36
C PHE A 66 -10.53 6.38 -16.54
N PRO A 67 -10.49 6.44 -15.19
CA PRO A 67 -11.26 5.51 -14.38
C PRO A 67 -12.75 5.80 -14.58
N THR A 68 -13.48 4.80 -15.10
CA THR A 68 -14.95 4.86 -15.18
C THR A 68 -15.61 4.43 -13.86
N TYR A 69 -14.80 3.91 -12.94
CA TYR A 69 -15.18 3.49 -11.60
C TYR A 69 -14.03 3.76 -10.64
N PHE A 70 -14.36 4.36 -9.50
CA PHE A 70 -13.44 4.60 -8.39
C PHE A 70 -14.20 4.48 -7.07
N LYS A 71 -13.76 3.61 -6.17
CA LYS A 71 -14.37 3.38 -4.85
C LYS A 71 -13.32 3.18 -3.78
N ASN A 72 -13.47 3.89 -2.67
CA ASN A 72 -12.70 3.68 -1.46
C ASN A 72 -13.49 2.92 -0.39
N ILE A 73 -12.80 2.07 0.36
CA ILE A 73 -13.33 1.40 1.54
C ILE A 73 -12.28 1.55 2.65
N PHE A 74 -12.70 2.05 3.81
CA PHE A 74 -11.88 2.17 5.01
C PHE A 74 -12.51 1.31 6.11
N GLU A 75 -11.77 0.33 6.61
CA GLU A 75 -12.27 -0.60 7.63
C GLU A 75 -11.11 -1.06 8.53
N GLY A 76 -11.24 -0.84 9.84
CA GLY A 76 -10.19 -1.15 10.80
C GLY A 76 -8.87 -0.46 10.44
N HIS A 77 -7.80 -1.26 10.28
CA HIS A 77 -6.46 -0.79 9.92
C HIS A 77 -6.19 -0.84 8.40
N VAL A 78 -7.22 -1.02 7.56
CA VAL A 78 -7.08 -1.19 6.11
C VAL A 78 -7.79 -0.06 5.35
N ALA A 79 -7.08 0.50 4.37
CA ALA A 79 -7.62 1.41 3.36
C ALA A 79 -7.47 0.77 1.97
N ALA A 80 -8.58 0.58 1.26
CA ALA A 80 -8.59 -0.02 -0.07
C ALA A 80 -9.15 0.95 -1.13
N CYS A 81 -8.54 0.94 -2.32
CA CYS A 81 -9.00 1.65 -3.50
C CYS A 81 -9.29 0.64 -4.62
N TYR A 82 -10.51 0.67 -5.15
CA TYR A 82 -10.93 -0.12 -6.29
C TYR A 82 -11.15 0.80 -7.49
N GLY A 83 -10.36 0.59 -8.54
CA GLY A 83 -10.48 1.33 -9.81
C GLY A 83 -10.72 0.37 -10.96
N ARG A 84 -11.50 0.80 -11.96
CA ARG A 84 -11.58 0.10 -13.25
C ARG A 84 -11.08 1.04 -14.35
N PRO A 85 -10.06 0.65 -15.14
CA PRO A 85 -9.69 1.41 -16.33
C PRO A 85 -10.83 1.37 -17.36
N SER A 86 -10.84 2.36 -18.25
CA SER A 86 -11.72 2.39 -19.43
C SER A 86 -11.38 1.27 -20.41
#